data_AF-A0A5J4P4Q1-F1
#
_entry.id   AF-A0A5J4P4Q1-F1
#
_cell.length_a   1.000
_cell.length_b   1.000
_cell.length_c   1.000
_cell.angle_alpha   90.00
_cell.angle_beta   90.00
_cell.angle_gamma   90.00
#
_symmetry.space_group_name_H-M   'P 1'
#
loop_
_entity.id
_entity.type
_entity.pdbx_description
1 polymer ?
#
loop_
_entity_poly.entity_id
_entity_poly.type
_entity_poly.pdbx_seq_one_letter_code
_entity_poly.pdbx_strand_id
1 'polypeptide(L)'
;MNTDKMDISKVYTLFEEIKESIKQNNSNKPVESAQVDMTAANTMTERFENLIEEVRKPTKVEHRHVIDISSSKVFFSLVGMCIVILILLFAIYNQRHTISQYQNNDLKYRYVKMQGQTSEDIFLRLDRQFRYRDSVTIIRKQVERYEQLVME
;
A
#
# COMPACT_ATOMS: atom_id res chain seq x y z
N MET A 1 5.20 -20.23 21.95
CA MET A 1 6.49 -19.78 21.36
C MET A 1 7.32 -21.03 21.14
N ASN A 2 7.12 -21.72 20.01
CA ASN A 2 7.89 -22.92 19.67
C ASN A 2 8.82 -22.54 18.53
N THR A 3 10.04 -22.17 18.88
CA THR A 3 11.13 -22.11 17.93
C THR A 3 11.40 -23.55 17.52
N ASP A 4 10.98 -23.93 16.32
CA ASP A 4 11.47 -25.13 15.64
C ASP A 4 12.94 -24.85 15.27
N LYS A 5 13.77 -24.81 16.30
CA LYS A 5 15.22 -24.80 16.16
C LYS A 5 15.48 -26.13 15.47
N MET A 6 15.94 -26.06 14.23
CA MET A 6 16.64 -27.13 13.51
C MET A 6 17.16 -28.14 14.53
N ASP A 7 16.74 -29.39 14.41
CA ASP A 7 17.00 -30.42 15.40
C ASP A 7 18.51 -30.69 15.44
N ILE A 8 19.25 -29.80 16.12
CA ILE A 8 20.71 -29.70 16.14
C ILE A 8 21.29 -31.03 16.61
N SER A 9 20.52 -31.73 17.44
CA SER A 9 20.77 -33.10 17.86
C SER A 9 21.03 -34.04 16.68
N LYS A 10 20.19 -34.02 15.62
CA LYS A 10 20.34 -34.89 14.44
C LYS A 10 21.57 -34.56 13.59
N VAL A 11 21.91 -33.27 13.48
CA VAL A 11 23.12 -32.84 12.78
C VAL A 11 24.36 -33.27 13.55
N TYR A 12 24.33 -33.15 14.89
CA TYR A 12 25.42 -33.58 15.76
C TYR A 12 25.62 -35.09 15.76
N THR A 13 24.54 -35.88 15.73
CA THR A 13 24.63 -37.34 15.69
C THR A 13 25.28 -37.83 14.39
N LEU A 14 24.91 -37.24 13.24
CA LEU A 14 25.55 -37.59 11.96
C LEU A 14 27.04 -37.22 11.94
N PHE A 15 27.40 -36.09 12.55
CA PHE A 15 28.79 -35.66 12.64
C PHE A 15 29.63 -36.61 13.51
N GLU A 16 29.11 -37.07 14.66
CA GLU A 16 29.80 -38.05 15.49
C GLU A 16 29.89 -39.43 14.83
N GLU A 17 28.86 -39.86 14.08
CA GLU A 17 28.88 -41.10 13.30
C GLU A 17 29.95 -41.07 12.18
N ILE A 18 30.13 -39.92 11.51
CA ILE A 18 31.21 -39.69 10.54
C ILE A 18 32.58 -39.73 11.22
N LYS A 19 32.72 -39.07 12.36
CA LYS A 19 33.98 -39.03 13.12
C LYS A 19 34.38 -40.43 13.59
N GLU A 20 33.42 -41.27 13.99
CA GLU A 20 33.66 -42.63 14.41
C GLU A 20 34.04 -43.56 13.24
N SER A 21 33.37 -43.43 12.09
CA SER A 21 33.71 -44.19 10.87
C SER A 21 35.09 -43.85 10.31
N ILE A 22 35.52 -42.59 10.34
CA ILE A 22 36.88 -42.18 9.94
C ILE A 22 37.93 -42.70 10.93
N LYS A 23 37.60 -42.75 12.23
CA LYS A 23 38.50 -43.25 13.27
C LYS A 23 38.73 -44.76 13.15
N GLN A 24 37.71 -45.53 12.81
CA GLN A 24 37.84 -46.98 12.53
C GLN A 24 38.73 -47.25 11.30
N ASN A 25 38.68 -46.39 10.28
CA ASN A 25 39.49 -46.55 9.06
C ASN A 25 41.01 -46.32 9.31
N ASN A 26 41.37 -45.49 10.30
CA ASN A 26 42.77 -45.10 10.55
C ASN A 26 43.57 -46.02 11.49
N SER A 27 42.95 -47.02 12.13
CA SER A 27 43.65 -47.95 13.04
C SER A 27 44.43 -49.08 12.34
N ASN A 28 44.38 -49.18 11.01
CA ASN A 28 45.13 -50.14 10.20
C ASN A 28 46.05 -49.37 9.21
N LYS A 29 47.38 -49.37 9.42
CA LYS A 29 48.39 -48.64 8.60
C LYS A 29 49.04 -49.56 7.54
N PRO A 30 49.74 -49.10 6.47
CA PRO A 30 49.91 -47.75 5.87
C PRO A 30 49.53 -47.66 4.36
N VAL A 31 49.46 -46.41 3.85
CA VAL A 31 49.40 -45.93 2.44
C VAL A 31 49.37 -47.00 1.33
N GLU A 32 48.17 -47.28 0.81
CA GLU A 32 47.93 -47.62 -0.59
C GLU A 32 46.49 -47.22 -0.95
N SER A 33 46.27 -46.72 -2.15
CA SER A 33 45.04 -46.08 -2.62
C SER A 33 43.82 -47.01 -2.60
N ALA A 34 43.18 -47.15 -1.44
CA ALA A 34 41.97 -47.94 -1.29
C ALA A 34 40.75 -47.02 -1.30
N GLN A 35 40.22 -46.84 -2.50
CA GLN A 35 38.81 -46.64 -2.84
C GLN A 35 37.91 -46.36 -1.62
N VAL A 36 37.72 -45.07 -1.32
CA VAL A 36 36.62 -44.60 -0.48
C VAL A 36 35.37 -45.34 -0.95
N ASP A 37 34.71 -46.06 -0.05
CA ASP A 37 33.48 -46.78 -0.36
C ASP A 37 32.44 -45.75 -0.86
N MET A 38 32.39 -45.61 -2.18
CA MET A 38 31.59 -44.61 -2.88
C MET A 38 30.12 -44.77 -2.55
N THR A 39 29.68 -45.96 -2.14
CA THR A 39 28.29 -46.20 -1.77
C THR A 39 27.93 -45.53 -0.44
N ALA A 40 28.80 -45.62 0.57
CA ALA A 40 28.62 -44.94 1.85
C ALA A 40 28.72 -43.41 1.70
N ALA A 41 29.69 -42.93 0.91
CA ALA A 41 29.83 -41.51 0.62
C ALA A 41 28.61 -40.93 -0.10
N ASN A 42 28.10 -41.62 -1.14
CA ASN A 42 26.92 -41.18 -1.88
C ASN A 42 25.66 -41.18 -1.00
N THR A 43 25.50 -42.17 -0.12
CA THR A 43 24.36 -42.23 0.81
C THR A 43 24.38 -41.05 1.80
N MET A 44 25.57 -40.65 2.26
CA MET A 44 25.72 -39.47 3.13
C MET A 44 25.44 -38.17 2.39
N THR A 45 25.88 -38.04 1.14
CA THR A 45 25.60 -36.87 0.29
C THR A 45 24.10 -36.73 0.05
N GLU A 46 23.39 -37.82 -0.28
CA GLU A 46 21.94 -37.81 -0.49
C GLU A 46 21.17 -37.38 0.78
N ARG A 47 21.59 -37.83 1.97
CA ARG A 47 21.01 -37.40 3.25
C ARG A 47 21.23 -35.91 3.52
N PHE A 48 22.39 -35.38 3.16
CA PHE A 48 22.69 -33.95 3.27
C PHE A 48 21.86 -33.12 2.29
N GLU A 49 21.74 -33.57 1.04
CA GLU A 49 20.92 -32.91 0.02
C GLU A 49 19.44 -32.83 0.45
N ASN A 50 18.89 -33.91 1.01
CA ASN A 50 17.53 -33.93 1.53
C ASN A 50 17.31 -32.94 2.70
N LEU A 51 18.27 -32.83 3.63
CA LEU A 51 18.21 -31.85 4.72
C LEU A 51 18.32 -30.41 4.20
N ILE A 52 19.16 -30.17 3.19
CA ILE A 52 19.30 -28.86 2.55
C ILE A 52 18.01 -28.49 1.82
N GLU A 53 17.38 -29.44 1.11
CA GLU A 53 16.09 -29.21 0.46
C GLU A 53 14.97 -28.93 1.48
N GLU A 54 14.97 -29.63 2.61
CA GLU A 54 14.00 -29.42 3.68
C GLU A 54 14.15 -28.04 4.33
N VAL A 55 15.39 -27.59 4.57
CA VAL A 55 15.70 -26.23 5.07
C VAL A 55 15.40 -25.15 4.03
N ARG A 56 15.55 -25.46 2.73
CA ARG A 56 15.31 -24.52 1.63
C ARG A 56 13.82 -24.32 1.34
N LYS A 57 12.93 -25.17 1.89
CA LYS A 57 11.48 -24.95 1.78
C LYS A 57 11.14 -23.59 2.41
N PRO A 58 10.60 -22.64 1.63
CA PRO A 58 10.33 -21.30 2.13
C PRO A 58 9.24 -21.35 3.20
N THR A 59 9.57 -20.93 4.42
CA THR A 59 8.59 -20.75 5.49
C THR A 59 7.61 -19.65 5.07
N LYS A 60 6.39 -20.04 4.69
CA LYS A 60 5.33 -19.09 4.36
C LYS A 60 4.87 -18.39 5.65
N VAL A 61 5.34 -17.17 5.87
CA VAL A 61 4.93 -16.36 7.02
C VAL A 61 3.61 -15.67 6.70
N GLU A 62 2.51 -16.21 7.22
CA GLU A 62 1.19 -15.60 7.10
C GLU A 62 1.01 -14.49 8.15
N HIS A 63 0.93 -13.24 7.69
CA HIS A 63 0.67 -12.09 8.55
C HIS A 63 -0.85 -11.93 8.71
N ARG A 64 -1.40 -12.46 9.81
CA ARG A 64 -2.83 -12.32 10.14
C ARG A 64 -3.03 -11.18 11.13
N HIS A 65 -3.66 -10.09 10.69
CA HIS A 65 -4.15 -9.05 11.58
C HIS A 65 -5.56 -9.41 12.06
N VAL A 66 -5.71 -9.64 13.36
CA VAL A 66 -7.02 -9.86 14.02
C VAL A 66 -7.25 -8.67 14.94
N ILE A 67 -8.33 -7.93 14.69
CA ILE A 67 -8.79 -6.86 15.56
C ILE A 67 -9.95 -7.43 16.36
N ASP A 68 -9.73 -7.68 17.65
CA ASP A 68 -10.77 -8.16 18.56
C ASP A 68 -11.44 -6.97 19.25
N ILE A 69 -12.74 -6.79 18.98
CA ILE A 69 -13.58 -5.76 19.61
C ILE A 69 -14.44 -6.45 20.66
N SER A 70 -13.81 -6.81 21.78
CA SER A 70 -14.47 -7.51 22.89
C SER A 70 -15.43 -6.59 23.67
N SER A 71 -15.22 -5.28 23.64
CA SER A 71 -16.04 -4.31 24.37
C SER A 71 -17.16 -3.72 23.51
N SER A 72 -18.41 -4.01 23.90
CA SER A 72 -19.62 -3.43 23.29
C SER A 72 -19.60 -1.89 23.26
N LYS A 73 -19.05 -1.24 24.30
CA LYS A 73 -18.91 0.23 24.34
C LYS A 73 -17.99 0.77 23.25
N VAL A 74 -16.89 0.06 22.97
CA VAL A 74 -15.94 0.44 21.91
C VAL A 74 -16.57 0.25 20.54
N PHE A 75 -17.35 -0.82 20.34
CA PHE A 75 -18.09 -1.05 19.11
C PHE A 75 -19.08 0.08 18.81
N PHE A 76 -19.93 0.47 19.77
CA PHE A 76 -20.86 1.58 19.57
C PHE A 76 -20.16 2.92 19.38
N SER A 77 -19.02 3.15 20.04
CA SER A 77 -18.19 4.33 19.80
C SER A 77 -17.64 4.38 18.37
N LEU A 78 -17.16 3.25 17.84
CA LEU A 78 -16.68 3.14 16.47
C LEU A 78 -17.81 3.40 15.47
N VAL A 79 -18.98 2.79 15.68
CA VAL A 79 -20.17 3.03 14.85
C VAL A 79 -20.58 4.51 14.90
N GLY A 80 -20.60 5.12 16.08
CA GLY A 80 -20.90 6.54 16.26
C GLY A 80 -19.92 7.44 15.49
N MET A 81 -18.62 7.16 15.57
CA MET A 81 -17.59 7.87 14.81
C MET A 81 -17.83 7.77 13.30
N CYS A 82 -18.14 6.58 12.79
CA CYS A 82 -18.47 6.39 11.37
C CYS A 82 -19.68 7.22 10.96
N ILE A 83 -20.74 7.27 11.77
CA ILE A 83 -21.94 8.07 11.49
C ILE A 83 -21.60 9.57 11.43
N VAL A 84 -20.81 10.08 12.39
CA VAL A 84 -20.39 11.49 12.40
C VAL A 84 -19.58 11.82 11.14
N ILE A 85 -18.65 10.95 10.73
CA ILE A 85 -17.88 11.13 9.50
C ILE A 85 -18.80 11.22 8.28
N LEU A 86 -19.80 10.34 8.18
CA LEU A 86 -20.77 10.37 7.08
C LEU A 86 -21.58 11.68 7.05
N ILE A 87 -22.02 12.16 8.21
CA ILE A 87 -22.73 13.45 8.33
C ILE A 87 -21.83 14.61 7.88
N LEU A 88 -20.57 14.62 8.30
CA LEU A 88 -19.60 15.65 7.89
C LEU A 88 -19.33 15.61 6.38
N LEU A 89 -19.19 14.42 5.80
CA LEU A 89 -19.03 14.27 4.35
C LEU A 89 -20.24 14.81 3.59
N PHE A 90 -21.45 14.51 4.05
CA PHE A 90 -22.69 15.02 3.47
C PHE A 90 -22.77 16.55 3.59
N ALA A 91 -22.42 17.11 4.75
CA ALA A 91 -22.39 18.55 4.96
C ALA A 91 -21.39 19.25 4.04
N ILE A 92 -20.17 18.73 3.91
CA ILE A 92 -19.13 19.26 3.00
C ILE A 92 -19.59 19.17 1.55
N TYR A 93 -20.22 18.07 1.15
CA TYR A 93 -20.75 17.91 -0.21
C TYR A 93 -21.77 18.99 -0.54
N ASN A 94 -22.75 19.21 0.35
CA ASN A 94 -23.75 20.25 0.18
C ASN A 94 -23.12 21.66 0.19
N GLN A 95 -22.15 21.90 1.08
CA GLN A 95 -21.44 23.16 1.16
C GLN A 95 -20.66 23.46 -0.14
N ARG A 96 -20.00 22.47 -0.74
CA ARG A 96 -19.29 22.63 -2.02
C ARG A 96 -20.22 23.06 -3.15
N HIS A 97 -21.43 22.50 -3.21
CA HIS A 97 -22.42 22.91 -4.19
C HIS A 97 -22.78 24.39 -4.02
N THR A 98 -23.09 24.84 -2.79
CA THR A 98 -23.42 26.23 -2.50
C THR A 98 -22.24 27.18 -2.77
N ILE A 99 -21.03 26.82 -2.36
CA ILE A 99 -19.81 27.62 -2.63
C ILE A 99 -19.61 27.81 -4.13
N SER A 100 -19.80 26.75 -4.94
CA SER A 100 -19.67 26.87 -6.40
C SER A 100 -20.69 27.83 -6.99
N GLN A 101 -21.92 27.85 -6.46
CA GLN A 101 -22.95 28.80 -6.91
C GLN A 101 -22.57 30.25 -6.56
N TYR A 102 -22.06 30.49 -5.34
CA TYR A 102 -21.59 31.83 -4.95
C TYR A 102 -20.41 32.30 -5.80
N GLN A 103 -19.44 31.44 -6.09
CA GLN A 103 -18.32 31.77 -6.97
C GLN A 103 -18.78 32.10 -8.40
N ASN A 104 -19.77 31.36 -8.92
CA ASN A 104 -20.33 31.64 -10.23
C ASN A 104 -21.08 32.97 -10.26
N ASN A 105 -21.88 33.26 -9.24
CA ASN A 105 -22.62 34.51 -9.12
C ASN A 105 -21.69 35.72 -8.97
N ASP A 106 -20.63 35.60 -8.16
CA ASP A 106 -19.58 36.62 -8.06
C ASP A 106 -18.93 36.90 -9.43
N LEU A 107 -18.56 35.85 -10.16
CA LEU A 107 -17.97 36.01 -11.48
C LEU A 107 -18.94 36.65 -12.49
N LYS A 108 -20.23 36.27 -12.45
CA LYS A 108 -21.28 36.92 -13.26
C LYS A 108 -21.38 38.41 -12.94
N TYR A 109 -21.39 38.77 -11.67
CA TYR A 109 -21.45 40.17 -11.23
C TYR A 109 -20.25 40.97 -11.72
N ARG A 110 -19.03 40.47 -11.52
CA ARG A 110 -17.80 41.13 -12.00
C ARG A 110 -17.75 41.29 -13.52
N TYR A 111 -18.22 40.28 -14.26
CA TYR A 111 -18.31 40.35 -15.71
C TYR A 111 -19.29 41.42 -16.19
N VAL A 112 -20.47 41.52 -15.57
CA VAL A 112 -21.45 42.57 -15.88
C VAL A 112 -20.87 43.96 -15.54
N LYS A 113 -20.17 44.07 -14.41
CA LYS A 113 -19.49 45.30 -14.00
C LYS A 113 -18.44 45.74 -15.03
N MET A 114 -17.66 44.79 -15.58
CA MET A 114 -16.67 45.05 -16.65
C MET A 114 -17.34 45.54 -17.95
N GLN A 115 -18.46 44.97 -18.35
CA GLN A 115 -19.16 45.38 -19.58
C GLN A 115 -19.71 46.81 -19.52
N GLY A 116 -19.93 47.36 -18.32
CA GLY A 116 -20.42 48.72 -18.13
C GLY A 116 -21.85 48.98 -18.63
N GLN A 117 -22.53 47.94 -19.14
CA GLN A 117 -23.89 47.99 -19.65
C GLN A 117 -24.69 46.79 -19.14
N THR A 118 -25.91 47.06 -18.68
CA THR A 118 -26.88 46.05 -18.24
C THR A 118 -27.97 45.93 -19.29
N SER A 119 -27.72 45.10 -20.32
CA SER A 119 -28.72 44.75 -21.34
C SER A 119 -29.20 43.32 -21.11
N GLU A 120 -30.48 43.06 -21.44
CA GLU A 120 -31.09 41.74 -21.35
C GLU A 120 -30.35 40.71 -22.24
N ASP A 121 -29.84 41.14 -23.40
CA ASP A 121 -29.03 40.29 -24.30
C ASP A 121 -27.73 39.81 -23.63
N ILE A 122 -27.07 40.70 -22.88
CA ILE A 122 -25.84 40.36 -22.15
C ILE A 122 -26.14 39.30 -21.10
N PHE A 123 -27.26 39.42 -20.38
CA PHE A 123 -27.67 38.46 -19.37
C PHE A 123 -28.01 37.09 -19.97
N LEU A 124 -28.76 37.07 -21.07
CA LEU A 124 -29.11 35.84 -21.81
C LEU A 124 -27.86 35.11 -22.36
N ARG A 125 -26.92 35.86 -22.92
CA ARG A 125 -25.66 35.32 -23.44
C ARG A 125 -24.79 34.78 -22.31
N LEU A 126 -24.69 35.51 -21.20
CA LEU A 126 -23.92 35.12 -20.03
C LEU A 126 -24.48 33.85 -19.38
N ASP A 127 -25.80 33.74 -19.24
CA ASP A 127 -26.44 32.53 -18.71
C ASP A 127 -26.15 31.30 -19.59
N ARG A 128 -26.20 31.48 -20.93
CA ARG A 128 -25.85 30.42 -21.88
C ARG A 128 -24.38 30.00 -21.74
N GLN A 129 -23.48 30.95 -21.59
CA GLN A 129 -22.05 30.66 -21.42
C GLN A 129 -21.77 29.89 -20.13
N PHE A 130 -22.45 30.21 -19.03
CA PHE A 130 -22.27 29.51 -17.75
C PHE A 130 -22.77 28.05 -17.75
N ARG A 131 -23.50 27.61 -18.78
CA ARG A 131 -23.81 26.18 -18.98
C ARG A 131 -22.57 25.35 -19.34
N TYR A 132 -21.54 25.97 -19.92
CA TYR A 132 -20.33 25.30 -20.40
C TYR A 132 -19.10 25.71 -19.59
N ARG A 133 -18.40 24.73 -19.02
CA ARG A 133 -17.25 24.96 -18.12
C ARG A 133 -16.10 25.72 -18.80
N ASP A 134 -15.88 25.49 -20.09
CA ASP A 134 -14.82 26.14 -20.87
C ASP A 134 -15.09 27.65 -21.00
N SER A 135 -16.35 28.01 -21.29
CA SER A 135 -16.78 29.40 -21.38
C SER A 135 -16.61 30.15 -20.06
N VAL A 136 -16.91 29.52 -18.91
CA VAL A 136 -16.68 30.11 -17.58
C VAL A 136 -15.20 30.41 -17.35
N THR A 137 -14.30 29.53 -17.82
CA THR A 137 -12.85 29.72 -17.71
C THR A 137 -12.38 30.91 -18.55
N ILE A 138 -12.93 31.08 -19.75
CA ILE A 138 -12.63 32.22 -20.62
C ILE A 138 -13.11 33.53 -19.99
N ILE A 139 -14.35 33.55 -19.47
CA ILE A 139 -14.93 34.71 -18.78
C ILE A 139 -14.08 35.10 -17.58
N ARG A 140 -13.64 34.13 -16.77
CA ARG A 140 -12.76 34.38 -15.62
C ARG A 140 -11.47 35.09 -16.04
N LYS A 141 -10.77 34.58 -17.05
CA LYS A 141 -9.56 35.21 -17.59
C LYS A 141 -9.80 36.60 -18.19
N GLN A 142 -10.98 36.84 -18.75
CA GLN A 142 -11.34 38.14 -19.31
C GLN A 142 -11.54 39.17 -18.20
N VAL A 143 -12.31 38.82 -17.17
CA VAL A 143 -12.54 39.66 -15.98
C VAL A 143 -11.23 39.95 -15.27
N GLU A 144 -10.41 38.93 -15.01
CA GLU A 144 -9.11 39.10 -14.33
C GLU A 144 -8.19 40.05 -15.07
N ARG A 145 -8.11 39.96 -16.41
CA ARG A 145 -7.31 40.90 -17.22
C ARG A 145 -7.84 42.33 -17.15
N TYR A 146 -9.14 42.52 -17.20
CA TYR A 146 -9.74 43.84 -17.06
C TYR A 146 -9.49 44.43 -15.67
N GLU A 147 -9.67 43.64 -14.61
CA GLU A 147 -9.41 44.08 -13.24
C GLU A 147 -7.95 44.48 -13.04
N GLN A 148 -7.00 43.77 -13.67
CA GLN A 148 -5.59 44.17 -13.66
C GLN A 148 -5.37 45.51 -14.39
N LEU A 149 -5.95 45.69 -15.57
CA LEU A 149 -5.79 46.92 -16.38
C LEU A 149 -6.46 48.17 -15.77
N VAL A 150 -7.47 48.00 -14.91
CA VAL A 150 -8.16 49.11 -14.24
C VAL A 150 -7.51 49.48 -12.91
N MET A 151 -6.77 48.54 -12.30
CA MET A 151 -6.05 48.77 -11.05
C MET A 151 -4.67 49.43 -11.27
N GLU A 152 -4.17 49.41 -12.51
CA GLU A 152 -2.96 50.12 -12.97
C GLU A 152 -3.31 51.53 -13.46
#